data_AF-A0A964YZY4-F1
#
_entry.id   AF-A0A964YZY4-F1
#
_cell.length_a   1.000
_cell.length_b   1.000
_cell.length_c   1.000
_cell.angle_alpha   90.00
_cell.angle_beta   90.00
_cell.angle_gamma   90.00
#
_symmetry.space_group_name_H-M   'P 1'
#
loop_
_entity.id
_entity.type
_entity.pdbx_description
1 polymer ?
#
loop_
_entity_poly.entity_id
_entity_poly.type
_entity_poly.pdbx_seq_one_letter_code
_entity_poly.pdbx_strand_id
1 'polypeptide(L)' 'MLPMRSDAWYKGKDRDSYIHRAWMRRGLPANAFDGRPHIAIANTASDLAPCNSHLNEVS' A
#
# COMPACT_ATOMS: atom_id res chain seq x y z
N MET A 1 -9.87 -10.02 -16.02
CA MET A 1 -8.70 -9.56 -15.24
C MET A 1 -8.41 -10.61 -14.18
N LEU A 2 -7.15 -11.03 -14.02
CA LEU A 2 -6.77 -12.02 -13.01
C LEU A 2 -6.83 -11.38 -11.60
N PRO A 3 -7.12 -12.16 -10.54
CA PRO A 3 -7.07 -11.65 -9.17
C PRO A 3 -5.68 -11.13 -8.83
N MET A 4 -5.61 -9.98 -8.14
CA MET A 4 -4.35 -9.41 -7.68
C MET A 4 -3.86 -10.14 -6.44
N ARG A 5 -2.54 -10.17 -6.21
CA ARG A 5 -1.99 -10.69 -4.93
C ARG A 5 -2.54 -9.96 -3.70
N SER A 6 -2.90 -8.69 -3.85
CA SER A 6 -3.54 -7.87 -2.81
C SER A 6 -4.97 -8.31 -2.48
N ASP A 7 -5.65 -9.04 -3.37
CA ASP A 7 -6.99 -9.56 -3.11
C ASP A 7 -6.99 -10.54 -1.95
N ALA A 8 -5.91 -11.30 -1.74
CA ALA A 8 -5.78 -12.23 -0.62
C ALA A 8 -5.86 -11.54 0.76
N TRP A 9 -5.62 -10.23 0.82
CA TRP A 9 -5.65 -9.43 2.06
C TRP A 9 -6.88 -8.53 2.15
N TYR A 10 -7.36 -7.99 1.04
CA TYR A 10 -8.38 -6.94 1.05
C TYR A 10 -9.72 -7.34 0.43
N LYS A 11 -9.79 -8.43 -0.34
CA LYS A 11 -11.01 -8.84 -1.02
C LYS A 11 -11.75 -9.86 -0.16
N GLY A 12 -12.99 -9.54 0.17
CA GLY A 12 -13.83 -10.41 0.98
C GLY A 12 -14.61 -9.65 2.04
N LYS A 13 -15.56 -10.36 2.66
CA LYS A 13 -16.38 -9.86 3.77
C LYS A 13 -16.08 -10.60 5.08
N ASP A 14 -15.06 -11.45 5.09
CA ASP A 14 -14.59 -12.10 6.31
C ASP A 14 -13.90 -11.11 7.26
N ARG A 15 -13.65 -11.58 8.48
CA ARG A 15 -13.05 -10.79 9.56
C ARG A 15 -11.65 -10.30 9.20
N ASP A 16 -10.84 -11.13 8.56
CA ASP A 16 -9.43 -10.82 8.32
C ASP A 16 -9.32 -9.72 7.23
N SER A 17 -10.06 -9.88 6.13
CA SER A 17 -10.26 -8.85 5.11
C SER A 17 -10.77 -7.53 5.69
N TYR A 18 -11.69 -7.58 6.65
CA TYR A 18 -12.18 -6.38 7.34
C TYR A 18 -11.08 -5.70 8.16
N ILE A 19 -10.33 -6.46 8.98
CA ILE A 19 -9.27 -5.92 9.84
C ILE A 19 -8.13 -5.31 9.00
N HIS A 20 -7.71 -5.97 7.93
CA HIS A 20 -6.66 -5.45 7.04
C HIS A 20 -7.04 -4.10 6.41
N ARG A 21 -8.27 -3.97 5.89
CA ARG A 21 -8.76 -2.69 5.37
C ARG A 21 -8.92 -1.64 6.46
N ALA A 22 -9.40 -2.03 7.65
CA ALA A 22 -9.57 -1.11 8.77
C ALA A 22 -8.22 -0.49 9.20
N TRP A 23 -7.14 -1.27 9.18
CA TRP A 23 -5.81 -0.75 9.49
C TRP A 23 -5.31 0.24 8.44
N MET A 24 -5.48 -0.09 7.16
CA MET A 24 -5.03 0.75 6.04
C MET A 24 -5.84 2.05 5.88
N ARG A 25 -7.09 2.09 6.35
CA ARG A 25 -7.94 3.30 6.35
C ARG A 25 -7.45 4.44 7.25
N ARG A 26 -6.32 4.27 7.93
CA ARG A 26 -5.58 5.36 8.59
C ARG A 26 -4.93 6.34 7.62
N GLY A 27 -4.95 6.05 6.31
CA GLY A 27 -4.52 6.97 5.27
C GLY A 27 -5.11 6.71 3.88
N LEU A 28 -5.73 5.54 3.65
CA LEU A 28 -6.34 5.19 2.37
C LEU A 28 -7.87 5.35 2.35
N PRO A 29 -8.45 5.88 1.26
CA PRO A 29 -9.91 5.95 1.09
C PRO A 29 -10.53 4.57 0.83
N ALA A 30 -11.85 4.45 0.99
CA ALA A 30 -12.55 3.17 0.83
C ALA A 30 -12.46 2.59 -0.59
N ASN A 31 -12.40 3.44 -1.62
CA ASN A 31 -12.22 3.02 -3.01
C ASN A 31 -10.80 2.52 -3.32
N ALA A 32 -9.82 2.62 -2.40
CA ALA A 32 -8.50 2.01 -2.60
C ALA A 32 -8.55 0.47 -2.61
N PHE A 33 -9.66 -0.14 -2.17
CA PHE A 33 -9.84 -1.59 -2.07
C PHE A 33 -10.87 -2.14 -3.09
N ASP A 34 -11.16 -1.38 -4.16
CA ASP A 34 -12.12 -1.74 -5.22
C ASP A 34 -11.54 -2.68 -6.30
N GLY A 35 -10.31 -3.18 -6.11
CA GLY A 35 -9.61 -4.05 -7.05
C GLY A 35 -8.50 -3.36 -7.87
N ARG A 36 -8.21 -2.08 -7.61
CA ARG A 36 -7.04 -1.40 -8.17
C ARG A 36 -5.71 -2.05 -7.71
N PRO A 37 -4.63 -1.93 -8.50
CA PRO A 37 -3.31 -2.38 -8.09
C PRO A 37 -2.81 -1.64 -6.84
N HIS A 38 -2.23 -2.37 -5.90
CA HIS A 38 -1.51 -1.78 -4.76
C HIS A 38 -0.02 -1.73 -5.08
N ILE A 39 0.51 -0.53 -5.26
CA ILE A 39 1.91 -0.29 -5.63
C ILE A 39 2.67 0.21 -4.40
N ALA A 40 3.65 -0.56 -3.97
CA ALA A 40 4.57 -0.14 -2.91
C ALA A 40 5.68 0.73 -3.51
N ILE A 41 5.91 1.90 -2.91
CA ILE A 41 7.07 2.73 -3.21
C ILE A 41 8.15 2.34 -2.21
N ALA A 42 9.15 1.58 -2.66
CA ALA A 42 10.31 1.26 -1.86
C ALA A 42 11.25 2.47 -1.85
N ASN A 43 11.35 3.18 -0.72
CA ASN A 43 12.19 4.35 -0.57
C ASN A 43 13.38 4.03 0.36
N THR A 44 14.60 4.30 -0.11
CA THR A 44 15.85 4.11 0.63
C THR A 44 16.49 5.43 1.08
N ALA A 45 15.74 6.54 1.03
CA ALA A 45 16.16 7.81 1.59
C ALA A 45 16.48 7.68 3.09
N SER A 46 17.63 8.22 3.50
CA SER A 46 18.07 8.19 4.89
C SER A 46 19.19 9.21 5.12
N ASP A 47 19.22 9.82 6.31
CA ASP A 47 20.33 10.68 6.76
C ASP A 47 21.66 9.90 6.88
N LEU A 48 21.59 8.58 7.02
CA LEU A 48 22.76 7.69 7.08
C LEU A 48 23.16 7.15 5.70
N ALA A 49 22.39 7.40 4.65
CA ALA A 49 22.66 6.98 3.28
C ALA A 49 22.73 8.20 2.35
N PRO A 50 23.86 8.96 2.36
CA PRO A 50 23.93 10.28 1.72
C PRO A 50 23.66 10.25 0.22
N CYS A 51 24.02 9.17 -0.48
CA CYS A 51 23.73 9.00 -1.90
C CYS A 51 22.23 8.93 -2.21
N ASN A 52 21.39 8.54 -1.24
CA ASN A 52 19.96 8.33 -1.40
C ASN A 52 19.11 9.43 -0.74
N SER A 53 19.73 10.42 -0.10
CA SER A 53 19.02 11.46 0.70
C SER A 53 17.94 12.21 -0.09
N HIS A 54 18.14 12.36 -1.40
CA HIS A 54 17.25 13.06 -2.31
C HIS A 54 15.99 12.27 -2.71
N LEU A 55 15.86 11.00 -2.34
CA LEU A 55 14.74 10.14 -2.77
C LEU A 55 13.40 10.41 -2.05
N ASN A 56 13.32 11.48 -1.25
CA ASN A 56 12.05 11.93 -0.65
C ASN A 56 11.24 12.85 -1.55
N GLU A 57 11.82 13.30 -2.66
CA GLU A 57 11.17 14.19 -3.62
C GLU A 57 11.04 13.49 -4.98
N VAL A 58 10.07 13.93 -5.77
CA VAL A 58 9.94 13.53 -7.18
C VAL A 58 10.58 14.64 -8.00
N SER A 59 11.64 14.31 -8.74
CA SER A 59 12.34 15.25 -9.64
C SER A 59 11.57 15.51 -10.93
#